data_AF-A0A5K3EQE6-F1
#
_entry.id   AF-A0A5K3EQE6-F1
#
_cell.length_a   1.000
_cell.length_b   1.000
_cell.length_c   1.000
_cell.angle_alpha   90.00
_cell.angle_beta   90.00
_cell.angle_gamma   90.00
#
_symmetry.space_group_name_H-M   'P 1'
#
loop_
_entity.id
_entity.type
_entity.pdbx_description
1 polymer ?
#
loop_
_entity_poly.entity_id
_entity_poly.type
_entity_poly.pdbx_seq_one_letter_code
_entity_poly.pdbx_strand_id
1 'polypeptide(L)'
;MDRYCQEAFRMNVKLSLSDLRRAINGDGRNEPNPLFKILLNLDGSVLVFLPTIPRLTEIVVSIGSHLIAAFANIPRLPSVLTKNK
;
A
#
# COMPACT_ATOMS: atom_id res chain seq x y z
N MET A 1 2.93 -26.89 6.87
CA MET A 1 2.66 -25.66 7.65
C MET A 1 3.23 -24.43 6.96
N ASP A 2 4.56 -24.31 6.84
CA ASP A 2 5.18 -23.08 6.31
C ASP A 2 4.73 -22.72 4.89
N ARG A 3 4.62 -23.69 3.99
CA ARG A 3 4.06 -23.50 2.64
C ARG A 3 2.64 -22.92 2.66
N TYR A 4 1.78 -23.39 3.56
CA TYR A 4 0.40 -22.88 3.66
C TYR A 4 0.38 -21.44 4.17
N CYS A 5 1.22 -21.11 5.16
CA CYS A 5 1.38 -19.74 5.64
C CYS A 5 1.89 -18.81 4.53
N GLN A 6 2.88 -19.26 3.75
CA GLN A 6 3.42 -18.50 2.63
C GLN A 6 2.37 -18.22 1.56
N GLU A 7 1.60 -19.23 1.17
CA GLU A 7 0.55 -19.06 0.15
C GLU A 7 -0.59 -18.15 0.65
N ALA A 8 -1.03 -18.31 1.89
CA ALA A 8 -2.01 -17.41 2.51
C ALA A 8 -1.49 -15.96 2.56
N PHE A 9 -0.23 -15.76 2.94
CA PHE A 9 0.41 -14.45 2.96
C PHE A 9 0.45 -13.81 1.57
N ARG A 10 0.86 -14.56 0.54
CA ARG A 10 0.87 -14.07 -0.85
C ARG A 10 -0.52 -13.66 -1.32
N MET A 11 -1.54 -14.45 -1.00
CA MET A 11 -2.92 -14.14 -1.33
C MET A 11 -3.38 -12.83 -0.65
N ASN A 12 -3.09 -12.66 0.65
CA ASN A 12 -3.46 -11.46 1.39
C ASN A 12 -2.77 -10.19 0.86
N VAL A 13 -1.48 -10.28 0.54
CA VAL A 13 -0.74 -9.17 -0.07
C VAL A 13 -1.33 -8.82 -1.43
N LYS A 14 -1.63 -9.83 -2.27
CA LYS A 14 -2.25 -9.62 -3.58
C LYS A 14 -3.61 -8.93 -3.48
N LEU A 15 -4.46 -9.37 -2.55
CA LEU A 15 -5.78 -8.77 -2.33
C LEU A 15 -5.64 -7.31 -1.88
N SER A 16 -4.78 -7.04 -0.88
CA SER A 16 -4.55 -5.68 -0.37
C SER A 16 -4.05 -4.72 -1.46
N LEU A 17 -3.14 -5.18 -2.33
CA LEU A 17 -2.64 -4.38 -3.45
C LEU A 17 -3.69 -4.18 -4.54
N SER A 18 -4.55 -5.17 -4.78
CA SER A 18 -5.68 -5.03 -5.70
C SER A 18 -6.69 -4.01 -5.20
N ASP A 19 -6.97 -4.01 -3.90
CA ASP A 19 -7.86 -3.05 -3.26
C ASP A 19 -7.27 -1.63 -3.31
N LEU A 20 -5.97 -1.48 -3.03
CA LEU A 20 -5.27 -0.20 -3.19
C LEU A 20 -5.32 0.30 -4.63
N ARG A 21 -5.06 -0.57 -5.62
CA ARG A 21 -5.17 -0.23 -7.05
C ARG A 21 -6.57 0.26 -7.39
N ARG A 22 -7.60 -0.44 -6.92
CA ARG A 22 -9.00 -0.07 -7.14
C ARG A 22 -9.33 1.27 -6.48
N ALA A 23 -8.83 1.51 -5.27
CA ALA A 23 -9.10 2.73 -4.54
C ALA A 23 -8.41 3.96 -5.17
N ILE A 24 -7.23 3.78 -5.80
CA ILE A 24 -6.53 4.85 -6.54
C ILE A 24 -7.17 5.10 -7.91
N ASN A 25 -7.42 4.05 -8.69
CA ASN A 25 -7.87 4.18 -10.08
C ASN A 25 -9.40 4.29 -10.22
N GLY A 26 -10.14 4.01 -9.15
CA GLY A 26 -11.58 3.83 -9.19
C GLY A 26 -12.00 2.48 -9.79
N ASP A 27 -13.31 2.21 -9.72
CA ASP A 27 -13.93 1.01 -10.27
C ASP A 27 -14.75 1.28 -11.56
N GLY A 28 -14.68 2.50 -12.06
CA GLY A 28 -15.36 2.95 -13.28
C GLY A 28 -16.89 3.03 -13.17
N ARG A 29 -17.45 2.84 -11.96
CA ARG A 29 -18.91 2.86 -11.73
C ARG A 29 -19.32 3.88 -10.67
N ASN A 30 -18.54 3.97 -9.60
CA ASN A 30 -18.76 4.90 -8.51
C ASN A 30 -17.68 5.97 -8.52
N GLU A 31 -18.01 7.17 -8.03
CA GLU A 31 -16.97 8.14 -7.70
C GLU A 31 -15.99 7.50 -6.70
N PRO A 32 -14.68 7.48 -7.02
CA PRO A 32 -13.70 6.89 -6.14
C PRO A 32 -13.65 7.66 -4.81
N ASN A 33 -13.60 6.94 -3.69
CA ASN A 33 -13.41 7.55 -2.38
C ASN A 33 -12.07 8.31 -2.37
N PRO A 34 -12.04 9.63 -2.12
CA PRO A 34 -10.83 10.43 -2.24
C PRO A 34 -9.75 9.97 -1.25
N LEU A 35 -8.71 9.35 -1.79
CA LEU A 35 -7.58 8.80 -1.04
C LEU A 35 -6.54 9.86 -0.65
N PHE A 36 -6.39 10.88 -1.50
CA PHE A 36 -5.42 11.94 -1.32
C PHE A 36 -6.13 13.29 -1.31
N LYS A 37 -5.78 14.13 -0.33
CA LYS A 37 -6.14 15.54 -0.33
C LYS A 37 -5.01 16.32 -1.00
N ILE A 38 -5.36 17.12 -2.01
CA ILE A 38 -4.43 17.96 -2.75
C ILE A 38 -4.92 19.40 -2.63
N LEU A 39 -4.00 20.32 -2.34
CA LEU A 39 -4.24 21.76 -2.33
C LEU A 39 -3.80 22.34 -3.67
N LEU A 40 -4.62 23.22 -4.24
CA LEU A 40 -4.26 23.99 -5.42
C LEU A 40 -3.91 25.41 -4.97
N ASN A 41 -2.64 25.78 -5.13
CA ASN A 41 -2.14 27.09 -4.76
C ASN A 41 -1.76 27.87 -6.01
N LEU A 42 -1.95 29.19 -5.98
CA LEU A 42 -1.40 30.09 -6.98
C LEU A 42 -0.05 30.59 -6.46
N ASP A 43 1.04 30.18 -7.12
CA ASP A 43 2.40 30.64 -6.82
C ASP A 43 2.85 31.56 -7.95
N GLY A 44 2.87 32.87 -7.67
CA GLY A 44 3.02 33.91 -8.68
C GLY A 44 1.90 33.85 -9.73
N SER A 45 2.23 33.40 -10.94
CA SER A 45 1.28 33.25 -12.06
C SER A 45 1.02 31.79 -12.45
N VAL A 46 1.45 30.82 -11.64
CA VAL A 46 1.36 29.39 -11.94
C VAL A 46 0.53 28.68 -10.87
N LEU A 47 -0.36 27.79 -11.32
CA LEU A 47 -1.10 26.90 -10.43
C LEU A 47 -0.22 25.71 -10.04
N VAL A 48 -0.06 25.49 -8.74
CA VAL A 48 0.78 24.43 -8.16
C VAL A 48 -0.07 23.52 -7.29
N PHE A 49 0.06 22.20 -7.50
CA PHE A 49 -0.56 21.19 -6.65
C PHE A 49 0.37 20.83 -5.48
N LEU A 50 -0.17 20.81 -4.27
CA LEU A 50 0.52 20.43 -3.04
C LEU A 50 -0.24 19.33 -2.30
N PRO A 51 0.33 18.12 -2.14
CA PRO A 51 1.58 17.65 -2.77
C PRO A 51 1.46 17.56 -4.30
N THR A 52 2.60 17.62 -4.99
CA THR A 52 2.65 17.49 -6.46
C THR A 52 2.29 16.08 -6.90
N ILE A 53 1.79 15.92 -8.12
CA ILE A 53 1.47 14.59 -8.68
C ILE A 53 2.67 13.63 -8.67
N PRO A 54 3.89 14.04 -9.09
CA PRO A 54 5.06 13.17 -8.98
C PRO A 54 5.36 12.72 -7.54
N ARG A 55 5.19 13.63 -6.57
CA ARG A 55 5.37 13.29 -5.16
C ARG A 55 4.34 12.28 -4.67
N LEU A 56 3.09 12.39 -5.10
CA LEU A 56 2.05 11.39 -4.80
C LEU A 56 2.40 10.02 -5.40
N THR A 57 2.93 9.99 -6.63
CA THR A 57 3.38 8.76 -7.26
C THR A 57 4.51 8.10 -6.47
N GLU A 58 5.52 8.87 -6.04
CA GLU A 58 6.59 8.37 -5.17
C GLU A 58 6.05 7.76 -3.87
N ILE A 59 5.10 8.43 -3.22
CA ILE A 59 4.47 7.94 -1.99
C ILE A 59 3.82 6.58 -2.25
N VAL A 60 2.99 6.45 -3.29
CA VAL A 60 2.31 5.19 -3.64
C VAL A 60 3.32 4.06 -3.92
N VAL A 61 4.37 4.35 -4.68
CA VAL A 61 5.42 3.36 -5.01
C VAL A 61 6.20 2.94 -3.77
N SER A 62 6.44 3.86 -2.83
CA SER A 62 7.20 3.57 -1.60
C SER A 62 6.52 2.58 -0.66
N ILE A 63 5.18 2.45 -0.74
CA ILE A 63 4.39 1.56 0.13
C ILE A 63 4.88 0.11 0.01
N GLY A 64 5.24 -0.36 -1.18
CA GLY A 64 5.72 -1.72 -1.38
C GLY A 64 6.95 -2.04 -0.52
N SER A 65 7.93 -1.13 -0.53
CA SER A 65 9.15 -1.26 0.28
C SER A 65 8.87 -1.21 1.77
N HIS A 66 7.97 -0.32 2.22
CA HIS A 66 7.56 -0.24 3.62
C HIS A 66 6.84 -1.50 4.09
N LEU A 67 5.96 -2.09 3.26
CA LEU A 67 5.30 -3.36 3.57
C LEU A 67 6.32 -4.49 3.71
N ILE A 68 7.27 -4.62 2.78
CA ILE A 68 8.32 -5.64 2.85
C ILE A 68 9.12 -5.49 4.15
N ALA A 69 9.54 -4.26 4.48
CA ALA A 69 10.28 -3.97 5.72
C ALA A 69 9.46 -4.29 6.97
N ALA A 70 8.17 -3.95 6.99
CA ALA A 70 7.29 -4.25 8.11
C ALA A 70 7.13 -5.77 8.31
N PHE A 71 6.96 -6.53 7.23
CA PHE A 71 6.78 -7.97 7.29
C PHE A 71 8.07 -8.76 7.57
N ALA A 72 9.25 -8.19 7.27
CA ALA A 72 10.54 -8.85 7.53
C ALA A 72 10.77 -9.19 9.00
N ASN A 73 10.13 -8.47 9.92
CA ASN A 73 10.25 -8.68 11.36
C ASN A 73 9.28 -9.74 11.91
N ILE A 74 8.36 -10.27 11.09
CA ILE A 74 7.40 -11.27 11.55
C ILE A 74 8.10 -12.63 11.66
N PRO A 75 8.13 -13.25 12.87
CA PRO A 75 8.76 -14.55 13.05
C PRO A 75 7.98 -15.64 12.30
N ARG A 76 8.69 -16.64 11.79
CA ARG A 76 8.05 -17.80 11.13
C ARG A 76 7.14 -18.51 12.13
N LEU A 77 5.93 -18.86 11.71
CA LEU A 77 4.94 -19.51 12.58
C LEU A 77 5.49 -20.76 13.32
N PRO A 78 6.26 -21.67 12.67
CA PRO A 78 6.88 -22.78 13.38
C PRO A 78 7.77 -22.33 14.55
N SER A 79 8.57 -21.28 14.37
CA SER A 79 9.47 -20.77 15.42
C SER A 79 8.73 -20.21 16.64
N VAL A 80 7.47 -19.80 16.47
CA VAL A 80 6.61 -19.34 17.56
C VAL A 80 5.94 -20.52 18.24
N LEU A 81 5.39 -21.46 17.46
CA LEU A 81 4.62 -22.58 17.98
C LEU A 81 5.47 -23.68 18.64
N THR A 82 6.75 -23.82 18.25
CA THR A 82 7.65 -24.83 18.83
C THR A 82 8.54 -24.27 19.95
N LYS A 83 8.37 -23.01 20.34
CA LYS A 83 9.24 -22.34 21.33
C LYS A 83 9.12 -22.89 22.76
N ASN A 84 8.06 -23.65 23.05
CA ASN A 84 7.77 -24.26 24.36
C ASN A 84 7.77 -25.80 24.33
N LYS A 85 8.47 -26.41 23.38
CA LYS A 85 8.73 -27.85 23.34
C LYS A 85 10.20 -28.14 23.47
#